data_AF-A0A317Z606-F1
#
_entry.id   AF-A0A317Z606-F1
#
_cell.length_a   1.000
_cell.length_b   1.000
_cell.length_c   1.000
_cell.angle_alpha   90.00
_cell.angle_beta   90.00
_cell.angle_gamma   90.00
#
_symmetry.space_group_name_H-M   'P 1'
#
loop_
_entity.id
_entity.type
_entity.pdbx_description
1 polymer ?
#
loop_
_entity_poly.entity_id
_entity_poly.type
_entity_poly.pdbx_seq_one_letter_code
_entity_poly.pdbx_strand_id
1 'polypeptide(L)'
;KNGVKIALASGRPTAGMLPTAKSLKMDEFGSYIMSYNGAQTIELSNEEVVSKKVIEKAEFDKIVDFCREHELFVLTYHDDTIIYEGEHE
;
A
#
# COMPACT_ATOMS: atom_id res chain seq x y z
N LYS A 1 -7.28 -14.01 24.30
CA LYS A 1 -6.61 -12.71 24.11
C LYS A 1 -5.33 -12.74 24.93
N ASN A 2 -4.15 -12.80 24.30
CA ASN A 2 -2.86 -12.96 25.01
C ASN A 2 -2.07 -11.63 25.09
N GLY A 3 -2.66 -10.50 24.69
CA GLY A 3 -1.99 -9.20 24.65
C GLY A 3 -0.99 -9.02 23.49
N VAL A 4 -0.92 -9.97 22.57
CA VAL A 4 -0.02 -9.90 21.41
C VAL A 4 -0.65 -9.04 20.30
N LYS A 5 0.11 -8.06 19.81
CA LYS A 5 -0.22 -7.29 18.60
C LYS A 5 0.30 -8.01 17.35
N ILE A 6 -0.45 -7.96 16.26
CA ILE A 6 -0.07 -8.59 14.98
C ILE A 6 0.21 -7.50 13.95
N ALA A 7 1.17 -7.74 13.06
CA ALA A 7 1.39 -6.94 11.87
C ALA A 7 1.08 -7.78 10.62
N LEU A 8 0.17 -7.30 9.77
CA LEU A 8 -0.10 -7.91 8.46
C LEU A 8 0.76 -7.20 7.41
N ALA A 9 1.73 -7.90 6.82
CA ALA A 9 2.68 -7.35 5.86
C ALA A 9 2.44 -7.88 4.44
N SER A 10 2.37 -6.99 3.44
CA SER A 10 2.17 -7.36 2.03
C SER A 10 2.65 -6.28 1.05
N GLY A 11 2.87 -6.68 -0.20
CA GLY A 11 3.06 -5.76 -1.32
C GLY A 11 1.78 -5.07 -1.79
N ARG A 12 0.61 -5.55 -1.36
CA ARG A 12 -0.69 -4.95 -1.72
C ARG A 12 -0.82 -3.50 -1.21
N PRO A 13 -1.65 -2.68 -1.87
CA PRO A 13 -2.06 -1.40 -1.32
C PRO A 13 -2.87 -1.61 -0.03
N THR A 14 -2.90 -0.59 0.84
CA THR A 14 -3.61 -0.63 2.14
C THR A 14 -5.06 -1.09 1.99
N ALA A 15 -5.81 -0.51 1.05
CA ALA A 15 -7.20 -0.90 0.78
C ALA A 15 -7.36 -2.39 0.43
N GLY A 16 -6.39 -2.97 -0.28
CA GLY A 16 -6.37 -4.39 -0.65
C GLY A 16 -6.11 -5.35 0.53
N MET A 17 -5.75 -4.82 1.70
CA MET A 17 -5.45 -5.58 2.92
C MET A 17 -6.54 -5.41 3.99
N LEU A 18 -7.28 -4.30 3.99
CA LEU A 18 -8.29 -3.98 4.99
C LEU A 18 -9.32 -5.10 5.20
N PRO A 19 -9.90 -5.75 4.17
CA PRO A 19 -10.88 -6.82 4.38
C PRO A 19 -10.31 -8.01 5.18
N THR A 20 -9.05 -8.36 4.95
CA THR A 20 -8.38 -9.46 5.67
C THR A 20 -8.05 -9.04 7.10
N ALA A 21 -7.60 -7.80 7.32
CA ALA A 21 -7.33 -7.31 8.66
C ALA A 21 -8.59 -7.23 9.54
N LYS A 22 -9.71 -6.78 8.97
CA LYS A 22 -11.01 -6.73 9.65
C LYS A 22 -11.56 -8.12 9.94
N SER A 23 -11.42 -9.10 9.05
CA SER A 23 -11.86 -10.48 9.32
C SER A 23 -11.08 -11.14 10.47
N LEU A 24 -9.82 -10.73 10.65
CA LEU A 24 -8.97 -11.12 11.78
C LEU A 24 -9.17 -10.24 13.03
N LYS A 25 -10.12 -9.29 13.00
CA LYS A 25 -10.43 -8.35 14.09
C LYS A 25 -9.24 -7.52 14.58
N MET A 26 -8.26 -7.28 13.71
CA MET A 26 -7.00 -6.63 14.09
C MET A 26 -7.19 -5.20 14.61
N ASP A 27 -8.23 -4.51 14.16
CA ASP A 27 -8.66 -3.19 14.63
C ASP A 27 -9.11 -3.18 16.10
N GLU A 28 -9.66 -4.27 16.63
CA GLU A 28 -10.02 -4.40 18.04
C GLU A 28 -8.81 -4.54 18.99
N PHE A 29 -7.60 -4.71 18.44
CA PHE A 29 -6.38 -5.04 19.20
C PHE A 29 -5.24 -4.03 19.04
N GLY A 30 -5.46 -2.90 18.36
CA GLY A 30 -4.40 -1.92 18.07
C GLY A 30 -3.24 -2.56 17.30
N SER A 31 -3.58 -3.44 16.35
CA SER A 31 -2.64 -4.13 15.46
C SER A 31 -2.30 -3.26 14.24
N TYR A 32 -1.39 -3.72 13.40
CA TYR A 32 -0.81 -2.91 12.31
C TYR A 32 -0.99 -3.56 10.93
N ILE A 33 -1.08 -2.73 9.90
CA ILE A 33 -0.89 -3.13 8.49
C ILE A 33 0.40 -2.50 7.98
N MET A 34 1.21 -3.29 7.29
CA MET A 34 2.37 -2.85 6.51
C MET A 34 2.11 -3.13 5.03
N SER A 35 1.72 -2.10 4.29
CA SER A 35 1.38 -2.16 2.87
C SER A 35 2.54 -1.69 1.98
N TYR A 36 2.41 -1.86 0.66
CA TYR A 36 3.41 -1.42 -0.32
C TYR A 36 4.83 -1.94 0.00
N ASN A 37 4.95 -3.20 0.40
CA ASN A 37 6.20 -3.83 0.82
C ASN A 37 6.87 -3.12 2.02
N GLY A 38 6.07 -2.56 2.92
CA GLY A 38 6.53 -1.85 4.10
C GLY A 38 6.77 -0.35 3.89
N ALA A 39 6.46 0.20 2.71
CA ALA A 39 6.56 1.63 2.48
C ALA A 39 5.50 2.43 3.25
N GLN A 40 4.39 1.81 3.67
CA GLN A 40 3.42 2.43 4.57
C GLN A 40 3.04 1.47 5.70
N THR A 41 3.03 2.00 6.92
CA THR A 41 2.51 1.31 8.12
C THR A 41 1.38 2.12 8.71
N ILE A 42 0.24 1.48 9.00
CA ILE A 42 -0.88 2.10 9.70
C ILE A 42 -1.20 1.33 10.99
N GLU A 43 -1.64 2.04 12.03
CA GLU A 43 -2.29 1.45 13.20
C GLU A 43 -3.80 1.32 12.93
N LEU A 44 -4.37 0.14 13.11
CA LEU A 44 -5.75 -0.14 12.70
C LEU A 44 -6.83 0.38 13.65
N SER A 45 -6.49 0.71 14.89
CA SER A 45 -7.48 1.18 15.87
C SER A 45 -7.99 2.59 15.57
N ASN A 46 -7.17 3.42 14.92
CA ASN A 46 -7.48 4.81 14.57
C ASN A 46 -7.14 5.13 13.10
N GLU A 47 -6.66 4.15 12.33
CA GLU A 47 -6.22 4.28 10.94
C GLU A 47 -5.11 5.32 10.72
N GLU A 48 -4.34 5.60 11.77
CA GLU A 48 -3.24 6.56 11.72
C GLU A 48 -2.03 5.98 10.99
N VAL A 49 -1.40 6.82 10.16
CA VAL A 49 -0.15 6.48 9.49
C VAL A 49 1.02 6.61 10.46
N VAL A 50 1.59 5.47 10.85
CA VAL A 50 2.74 5.39 11.77
C VAL A 50 4.05 5.67 11.03
N SER A 51 4.15 5.21 9.78
CA SER A 51 5.33 5.46 8.95
C SER A 51 4.94 5.47 7.48
N LYS A 52 5.52 6.38 6.70
CA LYS A 52 5.32 6.43 5.25
C LYS A 52 6.60 6.83 4.55
N LYS A 53 6.95 6.10 3.51
CA LYS A 53 8.03 6.42 2.58
C LYS A 53 7.45 6.40 1.18
N VAL A 54 7.53 7.52 0.48
CA VAL A 54 7.06 7.65 -0.89
C VAL A 54 8.26 7.75 -1.84
N ILE A 55 8.01 7.43 -3.11
CA ILE A 55 8.90 7.82 -4.20
C ILE A 55 8.53 9.26 -4.53
N GLU A 56 9.50 10.17 -4.45
CA GLU A 56 9.29 11.57 -4.80
C GLU A 56 8.96 11.72 -6.29
N LYS A 57 8.26 12.80 -6.62
CA LYS A 57 7.74 13.02 -7.99
C LYS A 57 8.84 12.94 -9.05
N ALA A 58 10.00 13.52 -8.80
CA ALA A 58 11.12 13.51 -9.74
C ALA A 58 11.68 12.11 -10.01
N GLU A 59 11.78 11.26 -8.99
CA GLU A 59 12.16 9.85 -9.14
C GLU A 59 11.07 9.03 -9.82
N PHE A 60 9.79 9.28 -9.49
CA PHE A 60 8.66 8.63 -10.14
C PHE A 60 8.67 8.92 -11.65
N ASP A 61 8.88 10.17 -12.05
CA ASP A 61 8.92 10.56 -13.47
C ASP A 61 10.04 9.82 -14.23
N LYS A 62 11.22 9.66 -13.61
CA LYS A 62 12.33 8.87 -14.19
C LYS A 62 11.96 7.40 -14.40
N ILE A 63 11.21 6.81 -13.46
CA ILE A 63 10.74 5.41 -13.58
C ILE A 63 9.74 5.31 -14.72
N VAL A 64 8.80 6.26 -14.82
CA VAL A 64 7.79 6.27 -15.89
C VAL A 64 8.45 6.46 -17.26
N ASP A 65 9.39 7.41 -17.39
CA ASP A 65 10.10 7.66 -18.65
C ASP A 65 10.89 6.42 -19.10
N PHE A 66 11.56 5.74 -18.17
CA PHE A 66 12.20 4.45 -18.45
C PHE A 66 11.20 3.40 -18.94
N CYS A 67 10.05 3.26 -18.27
CA CYS A 67 9.02 2.32 -18.70
C CYS A 67 8.50 2.64 -20.11
N ARG A 68 8.28 3.92 -20.44
CA ARG A 68 7.86 4.35 -21.77
C ARG A 68 8.89 4.04 -22.85
N GLU A 69 10.17 4.32 -22.58
CA GLU A 69 11.28 4.01 -23.50
C GLU A 69 11.37 2.51 -23.81
N HIS A 70 11.01 1.66 -22.84
CA HIS A 70 11.07 0.21 -22.94
C HIS A 70 9.72 -0.46 -23.24
N GLU A 71 8.69 0.31 -23.61
CA GLU A 71 7.35 -0.21 -23.92
C GLU A 71 6.75 -1.08 -22.78
N LEU A 72 7.05 -0.71 -21.53
CA LEU A 72 6.52 -1.37 -20.34
C LEU A 72 5.23 -0.70 -19.87
N PHE A 73 4.23 -1.50 -19.53
CA PHE A 73 2.97 -1.02 -18.96
C PHE A 73 3.20 -0.35 -17.59
N VAL A 74 2.66 0.85 -17.43
CA VAL A 74 2.81 1.65 -16.22
C VAL A 74 1.50 1.66 -15.44
N LEU A 75 1.59 1.34 -14.14
CA LEU A 75 0.49 1.48 -13.20
C LEU A 75 0.99 1.98 -11.85
N THR A 76 0.14 2.71 -11.14
CA THR A 76 0.39 3.17 -9.77
C THR A 76 -0.92 3.29 -9.00
N TYR A 77 -0.84 3.62 -7.72
CA TYR A 77 -1.98 3.82 -6.83
C TYR A 77 -2.13 5.30 -6.49
N HIS A 78 -3.35 5.82 -6.58
CA HIS A 78 -3.70 7.17 -6.14
C HIS A 78 -5.07 7.14 -5.47
N ASP A 79 -5.16 7.58 -4.22
CA ASP A 79 -6.41 7.60 -3.43
C ASP A 79 -7.21 6.29 -3.51
N ASP A 80 -6.53 5.17 -3.25
CA ASP A 80 -7.07 3.80 -3.31
C ASP A 80 -7.58 3.33 -4.68
N THR A 81 -7.34 4.11 -5.74
CA THR A 81 -7.58 3.73 -7.13
C THR A 81 -6.30 3.33 -7.84
N ILE A 82 -6.42 2.40 -8.79
CA ILE A 82 -5.33 2.07 -9.70
C ILE A 82 -5.42 3.03 -10.88
N ILE A 83 -4.34 3.78 -11.11
CA ILE A 83 -4.16 4.59 -12.30
C ILE A 83 -3.13 3.90 -13.18
N TYR A 84 -3.39 3.82 -14.48
CA TYR A 84 -2.48 3.23 -15.45
C TYR A 84 -2.44 4.05 -16.73
N GLU A 85 -1.38 3.86 -17.50
CA GLU A 85 -1.20 4.47 -18.82
C GLU A 85 -1.44 3.41 -19.91
N GLY A 86 -2.24 3.76 -20.92
CA GLY A 86 -2.60 2.87 -22.04
C GLY A 86 -3.99 2.24 -21.89
N GLU A 87 -4.26 1.25 -22.73
CA GLU A 87 -5.47 0.42 -22.67
C GLU A 87 -5.11 -0.95 -22.10
N HIS A 88 -5.99 -1.50 -21.27
CA HIS A 88 -5.86 -2.85 -20.73
C HIS A 88 -6.90 -3.74 -21.42
N GLU A 89 -6.53 -4.25 -22.60
CA GLU A 89 -7.35 -5.04 -23.57
C GLU A 89 -8.77 -4.54 -23.89
#